data_AF-A0A0F9QMR9-F1
#
_entry.id   AF-A0A0F9QMR9-F1
#
_cell.length_a   1.000
_cell.length_b   1.000
_cell.length_c   1.000
_cell.angle_alpha   90.00
_cell.angle_beta   90.00
_cell.angle_gamma   90.00
#
_symmetry.space_group_name_H-M   'P 1'
#
loop_
_entity.id
_entity.type
_entity.pdbx_description
1 polymer ?
#
loop_
_entity_poly.entity_id
_entity_poly.type
_entity_poly.pdbx_seq_one_letter_code
_entity_poly.pdbx_strand_id
1 'polypeptide(L)'
;MAIVTGPALDAIAKDLAAWYIDTREKLIQGLEEGYPYGSVPLSPSEQIDRFLSMTPEDWEALTAKLTDRHRGKPNAEALVRKDLEEFVAKMNRMTSSRRTV
;
A
#
# COMPACT_ATOMS: atom_id res chain seq x y z
N MET A 1 -21.64 -25.51 -27.43
CA MET A 1 -21.35 -24.66 -26.26
C MET A 1 -20.42 -25.44 -25.36
N ALA A 2 -19.21 -24.95 -25.09
CA ALA A 2 -18.31 -25.62 -24.16
C ALA A 2 -18.92 -25.54 -22.76
N ILE A 3 -19.18 -26.71 -22.15
CA ILE A 3 -19.62 -26.79 -20.76
C ILE A 3 -18.38 -26.54 -19.91
N VAL A 4 -18.24 -25.32 -19.38
CA VAL A 4 -17.20 -25.02 -18.40
C VAL A 4 -17.61 -25.70 -17.10
N THR A 5 -16.84 -26.70 -16.67
CA THR A 5 -17.09 -27.45 -15.43
C THR A 5 -16.53 -26.69 -14.23
N GLY A 6 -16.97 -27.01 -13.01
CA GLY A 6 -16.48 -26.39 -11.77
C GLY A 6 -14.96 -26.25 -11.69
N PRO A 7 -14.17 -27.34 -11.90
CA PRO A 7 -12.72 -27.27 -11.87
C PRO A 7 -12.09 -26.36 -12.93
N ALA A 8 -12.73 -26.24 -14.11
CA ALA A 8 -12.27 -25.34 -15.16
C ALA A 8 -12.59 -23.87 -14.82
N LEU A 9 -13.71 -23.60 -14.15
CA LEU A 9 -14.04 -22.26 -13.64
C LEU A 9 -13.06 -21.83 -12.54
N ASP A 10 -12.68 -22.75 -11.65
CA ASP A 10 -11.71 -22.46 -10.58
C ASP A 10 -10.33 -22.11 -11.14
N ALA A 11 -9.89 -22.82 -12.18
CA ALA A 11 -8.63 -22.52 -12.88
C ALA A 11 -8.68 -21.13 -13.52
N ILE A 12 -9.75 -20.80 -14.24
CA ILE A 12 -9.95 -19.49 -14.85
C ILE A 12 -10.00 -18.39 -13.78
N ALA A 13 -10.67 -18.62 -12.66
CA ALA A 13 -10.75 -17.66 -11.57
C ALA A 13 -9.37 -17.38 -10.95
N LYS A 14 -8.54 -18.42 -10.78
CA LYS A 14 -7.17 -18.29 -10.29
C LYS A 14 -6.29 -17.47 -11.25
N ASP A 15 -6.36 -17.77 -12.54
CA ASP A 15 -5.58 -17.06 -13.56
C ASP A 15 -6.01 -15.59 -13.67
N LEU A 16 -7.32 -15.33 -13.61
CA LEU A 16 -7.86 -13.97 -13.62
C LEU A 16 -7.45 -13.18 -12.38
N ALA A 17 -7.48 -13.80 -11.20
CA ALA A 17 -7.03 -13.17 -9.96
C ALA A 17 -5.53 -12.83 -10.01
N ALA A 18 -4.70 -13.75 -10.51
CA ALA A 18 -3.28 -13.53 -10.68
C ALA A 18 -3.00 -12.38 -11.67
N TRP A 19 -3.67 -12.37 -12.82
CA TRP A 19 -3.57 -11.31 -13.82
C TRP A 19 -4.00 -9.95 -13.25
N TYR A 20 -5.09 -9.90 -12.49
CA TYR A 20 -5.59 -8.67 -11.87
C TYR A 20 -4.57 -8.09 -10.89
N ILE A 21 -4.00 -8.92 -10.00
CA ILE A 21 -3.02 -8.49 -9.01
C ILE A 21 -1.76 -7.95 -9.69
N ASP A 22 -1.22 -8.69 -10.67
CA ASP A 22 -0.01 -8.30 -11.41
C ASP A 22 -0.22 -7.00 -12.19
N THR A 23 -1.34 -6.89 -12.91
CA THR A 23 -1.66 -5.70 -13.70
C THR A 23 -1.83 -4.47 -12.79
N ARG A 24 -2.54 -4.63 -11.67
CA ARG A 24 -2.74 -3.53 -10.71
C ARG A 24 -1.42 -3.08 -10.09
N GLU A 25 -0.54 -4.00 -9.74
CA GLU A 25 0.78 -3.68 -9.20
C GLU A 25 1.63 -2.90 -10.20
N LYS A 26 1.66 -3.32 -11.47
CA LYS A 26 2.37 -2.60 -12.54
C LYS A 26 1.82 -1.19 -12.75
N LEU A 27 0.50 -1.02 -12.70
CA LEU A 27 -0.13 0.30 -12.80
C LEU A 27 0.21 1.18 -11.61
N ILE A 28 0.18 0.65 -10.39
CA ILE A 28 0.60 1.37 -9.18
C ILE A 28 2.05 1.82 -9.32
N GLN A 29 2.96 0.92 -9.67
CA GLN A 29 4.38 1.24 -9.87
C GLN A 29 4.58 2.28 -10.97
N GLY A 30 3.83 2.21 -12.07
CA GLY A 30 3.88 3.20 -13.15
C GLY A 30 3.38 4.58 -12.74
N LEU A 31 2.48 4.66 -11.77
CA LEU A 31 1.96 5.92 -11.22
C LEU A 31 2.80 6.44 -10.03
N GLU A 32 3.76 5.65 -9.55
CA GLU A 32 4.69 6.03 -8.49
C GLU A 32 5.86 6.84 -9.05
N GLU A 33 5.62 8.12 -9.35
CA GLU A 33 6.65 9.07 -9.80
C GLU A 33 7.50 9.57 -8.61
N GLY A 34 8.23 8.67 -7.96
CA GLY A 34 9.09 8.98 -6.81
C GLY A 34 8.33 9.22 -5.50
N TYR A 35 7.01 9.05 -5.50
CA TYR A 35 6.16 9.16 -4.32
C TYR A 35 5.05 8.08 -4.36
N PRO A 36 4.61 7.52 -3.22
CA PRO A 36 3.67 6.41 -3.24
C PRO A 36 2.33 6.81 -3.87
N TYR A 37 1.74 5.90 -4.65
CA TYR A 37 0.47 6.14 -5.33
C TYR A 37 -0.64 6.57 -4.36
N GLY A 38 -1.41 7.61 -4.72
CA GLY A 38 -2.51 8.12 -3.90
C GLY A 38 -2.08 8.96 -2.69
N SER A 39 -0.81 9.32 -2.61
CA SER A 39 -0.27 10.25 -1.62
C SER A 39 -0.10 11.66 -2.21
N VAL A 40 -0.03 12.65 -1.32
CA VAL A 40 0.34 14.03 -1.68
C VAL A 40 1.84 14.21 -1.47
N PRO A 41 2.62 14.66 -2.48
CA PRO A 41 4.03 14.98 -2.30
C PRO A 41 4.20 16.05 -1.22
N LEU A 42 4.98 15.74 -0.19
CA LEU A 42 5.29 16.64 0.91
C LEU A 42 6.80 16.78 1.05
N SER A 43 7.26 17.96 1.41
CA SER A 43 8.66 18.17 1.80
C SER A 43 9.01 17.33 3.05
N PRO A 44 10.29 17.05 3.32
CA PRO A 44 10.69 16.30 4.51
C PRO A 44 10.18 16.89 5.83
N SER A 45 10.14 18.23 5.96
CA SER A 45 9.60 18.92 7.14
C SER A 45 8.09 18.71 7.26
N GLU A 46 7.34 18.87 6.17
CA GLU A 46 5.88 18.67 6.18
C GLU A 46 5.51 17.20 6.46
N GLN A 47 6.32 16.24 5.99
CA GLN A 47 6.13 14.83 6.31
C GLN A 47 6.23 14.61 7.84
N ILE A 48 7.26 15.20 8.48
CA ILE A 48 7.46 15.09 9.93
C ILE A 48 6.34 15.78 10.69
N ASP A 49 6.00 17.00 10.32
CA ASP A 49 4.97 17.78 11.02
C ASP A 49 3.61 17.08 10.92
N ARG A 50 3.25 16.56 9.74
CA ARG A 50 2.04 15.76 9.53
C ARG A 50 2.04 14.49 10.37
N PHE A 51 3.16 13.76 10.42
CA PHE A 51 3.28 12.54 11.22
C PHE A 51 3.11 12.82 12.72
N LEU A 52 3.71 13.90 13.22
CA LEU A 52 3.59 14.30 14.62
C LEU A 52 2.18 14.79 14.99
N SER A 53 1.42 15.28 14.01
CA SER A 53 0.05 15.76 14.20
C SER A 53 -1.03 14.75 13.81
N MET A 54 -0.68 13.51 13.45
CA MET A 54 -1.67 12.51 13.02
C MET A 54 -2.63 12.16 14.16
N THR A 55 -3.93 12.27 13.89
CA THR A 55 -4.98 11.79 14.80
C THR A 55 -5.23 10.30 14.59
N PRO A 56 -5.96 9.61 15.48
CA PRO A 56 -6.38 8.23 15.25
C PRO A 56 -7.11 8.04 13.91
N GLU A 57 -7.93 8.99 13.50
CA GLU A 57 -8.64 8.97 12.22
C GLU A 57 -7.69 9.05 11.01
N ASP A 58 -6.60 9.83 11.12
CA ASP A 58 -5.57 9.87 10.08
C ASP A 58 -4.85 8.51 9.95
N TRP A 59 -4.61 7.83 11.07
CA TRP A 59 -4.02 6.49 11.10
C TRP A 59 -4.93 5.45 10.48
N GLU A 60 -6.23 5.52 10.74
CA GLU A 60 -7.24 4.67 10.10
C GLU A 60 -7.27 4.92 8.59
N ALA A 61 -7.28 6.19 8.17
CA ALA A 61 -7.26 6.55 6.75
C ALA A 61 -6.00 6.06 6.03
N LEU A 62 -4.82 6.17 6.66
CA LEU A 62 -3.57 5.61 6.12
C LEU A 62 -3.66 4.08 5.99
N THR A 63 -4.14 3.41 7.04
CA THR A 63 -4.28 1.94 7.05
C THR A 63 -5.27 1.47 5.99
N ALA A 64 -6.36 2.20 5.77
CA ALA A 64 -7.34 1.91 4.73
C ALA A 64 -6.72 2.01 3.32
N LYS A 65 -5.89 3.03 3.07
CA LYS A 65 -5.15 3.17 1.80
C LYS A 65 -4.18 2.01 1.56
N LEU A 66 -3.43 1.60 2.59
CA LEU A 66 -2.52 0.46 2.50
C LEU A 66 -3.29 -0.85 2.28
N THR A 67 -4.44 -1.00 2.93
CA THR A 67 -5.32 -2.17 2.74
C THR A 67 -5.85 -2.23 1.31
N ASP A 68 -6.28 -1.10 0.75
CA ASP A 68 -6.70 -1.04 -0.65
C ASP A 68 -5.51 -1.37 -1.58
N ARG A 69 -4.31 -0.82 -1.32
CA ARG A 69 -3.08 -1.14 -2.09
C ARG A 69 -2.83 -2.64 -2.17
N HIS A 70 -3.07 -3.40 -1.10
CA HIS A 70 -2.81 -4.84 -1.08
C HIS A 70 -4.04 -5.72 -1.32
N ARG A 71 -5.17 -5.12 -1.73
CA ARG A 71 -6.43 -5.84 -1.97
C ARG A 71 -6.24 -7.01 -2.93
N GLY A 72 -6.76 -8.18 -2.53
CA GLY A 72 -6.71 -9.40 -3.32
C GLY A 72 -5.40 -10.18 -3.23
N LYS A 73 -4.35 -9.63 -2.60
CA LYS A 73 -3.12 -10.39 -2.33
C LYS A 73 -3.36 -11.42 -1.21
N PRO A 74 -2.83 -12.65 -1.31
CA PRO A 74 -3.04 -13.71 -0.33
C PRO A 74 -2.44 -13.39 1.06
N ASN A 75 -1.49 -12.46 1.12
CA ASN A 75 -0.79 -12.01 2.33
C ASN A 75 -1.03 -10.52 2.62
N ALA A 76 -2.19 -9.97 2.21
CA ALA A 76 -2.48 -8.55 2.30
C ALA A 76 -2.26 -7.95 3.69
N GLU A 77 -2.74 -8.59 4.76
CA GLU A 77 -2.57 -8.09 6.13
C GLU A 77 -1.10 -7.98 6.56
N ALA A 78 -0.27 -8.97 6.19
CA ALA A 78 1.15 -8.94 6.49
C ALA A 78 1.87 -7.82 5.74
N LEU A 79 1.47 -7.58 4.48
CA LEU A 79 2.01 -6.49 3.67
C LEU A 79 1.60 -5.12 4.23
N VAL A 80 0.34 -4.94 4.65
CA VAL A 80 -0.12 -3.71 5.29
C VAL A 80 0.66 -3.43 6.57
N ARG A 81 0.85 -4.44 7.43
CA ARG A 81 1.63 -4.30 8.66
C ARG A 81 3.06 -3.89 8.37
N LYS A 82 3.70 -4.54 7.39
CA LYS A 82 5.07 -4.22 6.98
C LYS A 82 5.18 -2.78 6.48
N ASP A 83 4.26 -2.33 5.63
CA ASP A 83 4.27 -0.96 5.11
C ASP A 83 4.08 0.08 6.23
N LEU A 84 3.22 -0.21 7.21
CA LEU A 84 3.03 0.65 8.39
C LEU A 84 4.31 0.73 9.24
N GLU A 85 4.95 -0.41 9.50
CA GLU A 85 6.20 -0.47 10.26
C GLU A 85 7.32 0.31 9.56
N GLU A 86 7.46 0.13 8.24
CA GLU A 86 8.45 0.85 7.43
C GLU A 86 8.18 2.37 7.41
N PHE A 87 6.90 2.78 7.31
CA PHE A 87 6.51 4.18 7.39
C PHE A 87 6.88 4.79 8.75
N VAL A 88 6.48 4.17 9.86
CA VAL A 88 6.79 4.65 11.21
C VAL A 88 8.30 4.69 11.44
N ALA A 89 9.04 3.65 11.03
CA ALA A 89 10.49 3.61 11.16
C ALA A 89 11.18 4.70 10.33
N LYS A 90 10.69 5.00 9.12
CA LYS A 90 11.17 6.13 8.31
C LYS A 90 10.92 7.46 9.02
N MET A 91 9.70 7.70 9.52
CA MET A 91 9.35 8.96 10.17
C MET A 91 10.13 9.18 11.48
N ASN A 92 10.34 8.13 12.27
CA ASN A 92 11.16 8.19 13.48
C ASN A 92 12.63 8.54 13.18
N ARG A 93 13.20 7.97 12.10
CA ARG A 93 14.56 8.32 11.64
C ARG A 93 14.65 9.78 11.22
N MET A 94 13.69 10.26 10.42
CA MET A 94 13.63 11.66 9.97
C MET A 94 13.48 12.64 11.15
N THR A 95 12.65 12.29 12.13
CA THR A 95 12.43 13.12 13.33
C THR A 95 13.68 13.15 14.21
N SER A 96 14.37 12.03 14.38
CA SER A 96 15.59 11.94 15.18
C SER A 96 16.74 12.76 14.55
N SER A 97 16.87 12.71 13.22
CA SER A 97 17.85 13.51 12.48
C SER A 97 17.60 15.02 12.61
N ARG A 98 16.34 15.46 12.72
CA ARG A 98 15.99 16.88 12.94
C ARG A 98 16.38 17.38 14.33
N ARG A 99 16.46 16.49 15.33
CA ARG A 99 16.79 16.84 16.73
C ARG A 99 18.30 16.89 17.01
N THR A 100 19.12 16.34 16.12
CA THR A 100 20.58 16.29 16.26
C THR A 100 21.30 17.47 15.59
N VAL A 101 20.54 18.30 14.86
CA VAL A 101 20.97 19.58 14.26
C VAL A 101 20.43 20.71 15.11
#